data_AF-A0A3Q1CB47-F1
#
_entry.id   AF-A0A3Q1CB47-F1
#
_cell.length_a   1.000
_cell.length_b   1.000
_cell.length_c   1.000
_cell.angle_alpha   90.00
_cell.angle_beta   90.00
_cell.angle_gamma   90.00
#
_symmetry.space_group_name_H-M   'P 1'
#
loop_
_entity.id
_entity.type
_entity.pdbx_description
1 polymer ?
#
loop_
_entity_poly.entity_id
_entity_poly.type
_entity_poly.pdbx_seq_one_letter_code
_entity_poly.pdbx_strand_id
1 'polypeptide(L)'
;MQRLQGSACTVRTRLVSAMDVYQEAVHYLESQHVPVEADTDVLEEDVFREEAESCFLSPLTTESIDFPDTPISCSPEEMLERRLVVLKGILDSEEVYLRELDTLLMPMKALRASAGTSQPVLSSQQVQTVFYQVPELRDVHQSFYSDLKARLSTHCQAEVSSGQETGMRHKDFELMVGDLFLKMVNQIGLYGGFIENYEKAVEVVRKCTHSDPRFRTLAQSMMSNNGADKARTQYTFEALLYKPLDRVTRTTLVLRDLLKTTPVEHRDYVLLQEALRLSRSFLSGVNESSQCRREVTLSHGMRRQLMRDGFVVDMSDGERSLRHLFLYTDLLLCTRFKHASRGKQDQYRFCWYLPLAGLRLHWVADQERPSDTNIRLHSIRTKMYLLHQQLRQHAKGSRGLAMAARSRKKLEQMELMQLTLSPVYRLELHSLSGKSHTLLFSSLYELEEWREAIHKLTTDNIETVPPDLLTLTSACAKLRMTQQPPLQTTNAGENEESLCGTLSVSIHCAFGLHQPTCVYVCVEVDGYEFYDKQAQTHSSVHSLNPHWDQELSFQVDGAQNMSVLCVSQSDGQNDTVLGKTTVKTILCNPSRSAVCEIPARQNPILMLGLTSSKLF
;
A
#
# COMPACT_ATOMS: atom_id res chain seq x y z
N MET A 1 39.72 14.94 -67.12
CA MET A 1 38.68 15.89 -66.70
C MET A 1 38.10 15.44 -65.37
N GLN A 2 37.73 16.43 -64.56
CA GLN A 2 37.51 16.43 -63.10
C GLN A 2 36.68 15.29 -62.50
N ARG A 3 37.13 14.82 -61.33
CA ARG A 3 36.24 14.31 -60.26
C ARG A 3 35.36 15.47 -59.77
N LEU A 4 34.06 15.24 -59.60
CA LEU A 4 33.23 15.93 -58.60
C LEU A 4 31.96 15.12 -58.30
N GLN A 5 31.54 15.23 -57.05
CA GLN A 5 30.54 14.48 -56.31
C GLN A 5 29.08 14.83 -56.68
N GLY A 6 28.15 13.93 -56.36
CA GLY A 6 26.72 14.23 -56.17
C GLY A 6 26.12 13.18 -55.22
N SER A 7 26.18 13.41 -53.91
CA SER A 7 25.16 14.07 -53.06
C SER A 7 24.00 13.15 -52.69
N ALA A 8 24.16 12.48 -51.54
CA ALA A 8 23.07 11.90 -50.77
C ALA A 8 22.11 13.04 -50.32
N CYS A 9 20.82 12.86 -50.56
CA CYS A 9 19.80 13.77 -50.06
C CYS A 9 19.44 13.35 -48.64
N THR A 10 20.01 14.06 -47.66
CA THR A 10 19.69 13.95 -46.24
C THR A 10 18.32 14.58 -45.99
N VAL A 11 17.32 13.78 -45.66
CA VAL A 11 16.08 14.28 -45.04
C VAL A 11 16.45 14.78 -43.65
N ARG A 12 16.45 16.11 -43.48
CA ARG A 12 16.65 16.76 -42.18
C ARG A 12 15.43 16.50 -41.28
N THR A 13 15.58 15.59 -40.34
CA THR A 13 14.73 15.52 -39.14
C THR A 13 15.02 16.76 -38.30
N ARG A 14 14.05 17.67 -38.13
CA ARG A 14 14.11 18.67 -37.07
C ARG A 14 13.81 17.95 -35.75
N LEU A 15 14.81 17.84 -34.89
CA LEU A 15 14.60 17.57 -33.47
C LEU A 15 13.82 18.75 -32.89
N VAL A 16 12.55 18.52 -32.53
CA VAL A 16 11.77 19.48 -31.73
C VAL A 16 12.18 19.25 -30.28
N SER A 17 12.90 20.21 -29.72
CA SER A 17 13.22 20.25 -28.28
C SER A 17 11.98 20.73 -27.53
N ALA A 18 11.74 20.22 -26.31
CA ALA A 18 10.63 20.60 -25.43
C ALA A 18 10.52 22.13 -25.12
N MET A 19 11.50 22.94 -25.53
CA MET A 19 11.43 24.41 -25.51
C MET A 19 10.49 25.02 -26.56
N ASP A 20 10.21 24.34 -27.68
CA ASP A 20 9.43 24.93 -28.80
C ASP A 20 7.91 24.98 -28.51
N VAL A 21 7.37 24.00 -27.77
CA VAL A 21 5.94 23.95 -27.41
C VAL A 21 5.56 25.11 -26.47
N TYR A 22 6.53 25.60 -25.69
CA TYR A 22 6.35 26.71 -24.76
C TYR A 22 6.28 28.06 -25.48
N GLN A 23 7.01 28.22 -26.58
CA GLN A 23 6.90 29.43 -27.42
C GLN A 23 5.53 29.50 -28.09
N GLU A 24 4.95 28.38 -28.55
CA GLU A 24 3.59 28.38 -29.10
C GLU A 24 2.52 28.74 -28.08
N ALA A 25 2.63 28.25 -26.83
CA ALA A 25 1.68 28.58 -25.76
C ALA A 25 1.80 30.04 -25.30
N VAL A 26 3.02 30.59 -25.20
CA VAL A 26 3.25 32.00 -24.87
C VAL A 26 2.76 32.91 -26.01
N HIS A 27 3.01 32.55 -27.26
CA HIS A 27 2.55 33.30 -28.44
C HIS A 27 1.01 33.27 -28.60
N TYR A 28 0.37 32.16 -28.17
CA TYR A 28 -1.08 32.08 -28.04
C TYR A 28 -1.62 33.02 -26.95
N LEU A 29 -0.94 33.14 -25.81
CA LEU A 29 -1.34 34.03 -24.70
C LEU A 29 -1.12 35.52 -25.03
N GLU A 30 -0.03 35.86 -25.74
CA GLU A 30 0.22 37.20 -26.27
C GLU A 30 -0.83 37.61 -27.32
N SER A 31 -1.30 36.65 -28.13
CA SER A 31 -2.39 36.89 -29.10
C SER A 31 -3.73 37.24 -28.43
N GLN A 32 -3.91 36.87 -27.16
CA GLN A 32 -5.10 37.14 -26.34
C GLN A 32 -4.98 38.42 -25.47
N HIS A 33 -3.90 39.21 -25.62
CA HIS A 33 -3.68 40.50 -24.92
C HIS A 33 -3.74 40.43 -23.37
N VAL A 34 -3.23 39.36 -22.76
CA VAL A 34 -3.12 39.27 -21.29
C VAL A 34 -1.65 39.47 -20.87
N PRO A 35 -1.31 40.46 -20.02
CA PRO A 35 0.08 40.74 -19.65
C PRO A 35 0.64 39.66 -18.72
N VAL A 36 1.83 39.16 -19.06
CA VAL A 36 2.63 38.23 -18.24
C VAL A 36 3.72 39.04 -17.56
N GLU A 37 3.48 39.53 -16.35
CA GLU A 37 4.54 40.13 -15.51
C GLU A 37 5.11 39.06 -14.58
N ALA A 38 6.42 38.83 -14.70
CA ALA A 38 7.20 37.96 -13.83
C ALA A 38 7.95 38.85 -12.82
N ASP A 39 7.37 39.07 -11.65
CA ASP A 39 8.06 39.75 -10.55
C ASP A 39 8.85 38.73 -9.72
N THR A 40 10.16 38.80 -9.85
CA THR A 40 11.16 38.22 -8.96
C THR A 40 11.61 39.29 -7.95
N ASP A 41 11.74 38.87 -6.69
CA ASP A 41 12.29 39.58 -5.51
C ASP A 41 11.38 40.56 -4.74
N VAL A 42 10.81 40.08 -3.63
CA VAL A 42 10.76 40.84 -2.36
C VAL A 42 11.08 39.89 -1.20
N LEU A 43 11.94 40.41 -0.33
CA LEU A 43 12.70 39.81 0.75
C LEU A 43 11.87 39.35 1.96
N GLU A 44 12.56 38.55 2.78
CA GLU A 44 12.29 38.19 4.17
C GLU A 44 11.59 39.31 4.98
N GLU A 45 10.44 39.00 5.58
CA GLU A 45 10.05 39.57 6.87
C GLU A 45 9.51 38.46 7.78
N ASP A 46 10.23 38.29 8.88
CA ASP A 46 9.86 37.54 10.08
C ASP A 46 8.52 38.01 10.66
N VAL A 47 7.53 37.12 10.73
CA VAL A 47 6.46 37.23 11.73
C VAL A 47 6.09 35.82 12.22
N PHE A 48 6.92 35.27 13.10
CA PHE A 48 6.44 34.32 14.10
C PHE A 48 6.04 35.11 15.36
N ARG A 49 4.84 34.85 15.86
CA ARG A 49 4.49 35.08 17.27
C ARG A 49 4.11 33.74 17.87
N GLU A 50 5.09 33.12 18.52
CA GLU A 50 4.86 32.09 19.52
C GLU A 50 4.23 32.75 20.75
N GLU A 51 3.14 32.17 21.26
CA GLU A 51 2.83 32.25 22.69
C GLU A 51 3.15 30.90 23.29
N ALA A 52 4.24 30.90 24.05
CA ALA A 52 4.77 29.80 24.83
C ALA A 52 4.23 29.89 26.26
N GLU A 53 3.82 28.75 26.82
CA GLU A 53 3.92 28.47 28.24
C GLU A 53 4.08 26.94 28.41
N SER A 54 4.78 26.39 29.39
CA SER A 54 6.13 26.61 29.88
C SER A 54 6.46 25.35 30.71
N CYS A 55 7.76 25.03 30.79
CA CYS A 55 8.41 24.53 32.01
C CYS A 55 8.46 23.02 32.37
N PHE A 56 9.72 22.55 32.35
CA PHE A 56 10.40 21.53 33.17
C PHE A 56 10.31 20.06 32.79
N LEU A 57 11.33 19.61 32.05
CA LEU A 57 11.96 18.32 32.31
C LEU A 57 13.46 18.51 32.53
N SER A 58 13.94 17.86 33.59
CA SER A 58 15.34 17.51 33.83
C SER A 58 15.41 16.02 34.20
N PRO A 59 16.57 15.38 34.06
CA PRO A 59 16.69 14.17 33.25
C PRO A 59 17.09 12.94 34.08
N LEU A 60 16.86 11.75 33.53
CA LEU A 60 17.75 10.60 33.77
C LEU A 60 17.91 9.80 32.47
N THR A 61 19.16 9.79 32.04
CA THR A 61 19.78 9.14 30.88
C THR A 61 19.79 7.61 31.03
N THR A 62 19.64 6.89 29.92
CA THR A 62 20.41 5.65 29.70
C THR A 62 20.71 5.56 28.21
N GLU A 63 22.00 5.50 27.92
CA GLU A 63 22.63 5.63 26.60
C GLU A 63 22.31 4.43 25.69
N SER A 64 21.91 4.69 24.45
CA SER A 64 22.23 3.80 23.33
C SER A 64 22.95 4.62 22.26
N ILE A 65 24.14 4.17 21.91
CA ILE A 65 25.05 4.78 20.94
C ILE A 65 24.45 4.59 19.55
N ASP A 66 23.99 5.69 18.94
CA ASP A 66 23.61 5.75 17.53
C ASP A 66 24.88 5.85 16.65
N PHE A 67 24.97 5.03 15.60
CA PHE A 67 25.89 5.25 14.49
C PHE A 67 25.13 5.78 13.26
N PRO A 68 25.71 6.73 12.50
CA PRO A 68 25.03 7.37 11.36
C PRO A 68 25.18 6.55 10.06
N ASP A 69 24.06 6.35 9.37
CA ASP A 69 24.01 5.76 8.02
C ASP A 69 24.69 6.66 6.98
N THR A 70 25.85 6.23 6.48
CA THR A 70 26.49 6.79 5.27
C THR A 70 26.70 5.64 4.28
N PRO A 71 26.26 5.72 3.01
CA PRO A 71 26.45 4.64 2.05
C PRO A 71 27.89 4.62 1.54
N ILE A 72 28.74 3.82 2.17
CA ILE A 72 30.08 3.51 1.68
C ILE A 72 29.94 2.38 0.65
N SER A 73 30.43 2.59 -0.57
CA SER A 73 30.58 1.53 -1.58
C SER A 73 31.47 0.42 -1.02
N CYS A 74 30.85 -0.67 -0.55
CA CYS A 74 31.57 -1.82 -0.01
C CYS A 74 32.08 -2.70 -1.15
N SER A 75 33.30 -3.22 -1.04
CA SER A 75 33.81 -4.18 -2.01
C SER A 75 33.06 -5.53 -1.89
N PRO A 76 33.00 -6.35 -2.95
CA PRO A 76 32.37 -7.68 -2.87
C PRO A 76 32.96 -8.57 -1.76
N GLU A 77 34.24 -8.40 -1.46
CA GLU A 77 34.95 -9.13 -0.39
C GLU A 77 34.44 -8.71 1.00
N GLU A 78 34.33 -7.41 1.26
CA GLU A 78 33.76 -6.87 2.51
C GLU A 78 32.28 -7.27 2.69
N MET A 79 31.53 -7.40 1.59
CA MET A 79 30.16 -7.87 1.63
C MET A 79 30.08 -9.34 2.09
N LEU A 80 30.96 -10.21 1.59
CA LEU A 80 31.00 -11.62 1.96
C LEU A 80 31.47 -11.84 3.41
N GLU A 81 32.41 -11.05 3.91
CA GLU A 81 32.78 -11.08 5.33
C GLU A 81 31.59 -10.70 6.22
N ARG A 82 30.85 -9.64 5.85
CA ARG A 82 29.62 -9.25 6.56
C ARG A 82 28.54 -10.32 6.45
N ARG A 83 28.42 -11.00 5.30
CA ARG A 83 27.49 -12.11 5.09
C ARG A 83 27.75 -13.25 6.08
N LEU A 84 29.01 -13.62 6.33
CA LEU A 84 29.37 -14.63 7.33
C LEU A 84 28.99 -14.20 8.74
N VAL A 85 29.21 -12.93 9.11
CA VAL A 85 28.80 -12.39 10.42
C VAL A 85 27.28 -12.47 10.58
N VAL A 86 26.53 -12.08 9.56
CA VAL A 86 25.06 -12.20 9.54
C VAL A 86 24.64 -13.66 9.72
N LEU A 87 25.22 -14.61 8.96
CA LEU A 87 24.87 -16.03 9.07
C LEU A 87 25.14 -16.62 10.46
N LYS A 88 26.25 -16.24 11.11
CA LYS A 88 26.54 -16.63 12.49
C LYS A 88 25.50 -16.07 13.47
N GLY A 89 25.15 -14.79 13.33
CA GLY A 89 24.10 -14.18 14.16
C GLY A 89 22.72 -14.83 13.96
N ILE A 90 22.40 -15.26 12.74
CA ILE A 90 21.17 -16.03 12.46
C ILE A 90 21.18 -17.35 13.23
N LEU A 91 22.29 -18.10 13.15
CA LEU A 91 22.44 -19.38 13.83
C LEU A 91 22.30 -19.24 15.35
N ASP A 92 22.95 -18.25 15.95
CA ASP A 92 22.85 -17.98 17.39
C ASP A 92 21.42 -17.63 17.81
N SER A 93 20.75 -16.78 17.02
CA SER A 93 19.36 -16.40 17.27
C SER A 93 18.39 -17.59 17.15
N GLU A 94 18.69 -18.53 16.25
CA GLU A 94 17.89 -19.72 16.00
C GLU A 94 18.03 -20.72 17.17
N GLU A 95 19.22 -20.87 17.74
CA GLU A 95 19.46 -21.67 18.94
C GLU A 95 18.69 -21.14 20.16
N VAL A 96 18.65 -19.82 20.33
CA VAL A 96 17.83 -19.19 21.38
C VAL A 96 16.35 -19.49 21.16
N TYR A 97 15.86 -19.32 19.92
CA TYR A 97 14.45 -19.57 19.59
C TYR A 97 14.04 -21.03 19.81
N LEU A 98 14.89 -22.00 19.42
CA LEU A 98 14.63 -23.42 19.66
C LEU A 98 14.55 -23.76 21.15
N ARG A 99 15.42 -23.19 21.99
CA ARG A 99 15.34 -23.35 23.45
C ARG A 99 14.04 -22.78 24.02
N GLU A 100 13.56 -21.65 23.50
CA GLU A 100 12.29 -21.05 23.89
C GLU A 100 11.10 -21.95 23.50
N LEU A 101 11.11 -22.52 22.30
CA LEU A 101 10.09 -23.49 21.85
C LEU A 101 10.13 -24.79 22.65
N ASP A 102 11.30 -25.32 22.97
CA ASP A 102 11.45 -26.51 23.80
C ASP A 102 10.90 -26.26 25.22
N THR A 103 11.15 -25.07 25.77
CA THR A 103 10.60 -24.65 27.07
C THR A 103 9.07 -24.59 27.02
N LEU A 104 8.50 -24.05 25.94
CA LEU A 104 7.05 -24.00 25.71
C LEU A 104 6.46 -25.42 25.58
N LEU A 105 7.14 -26.34 24.92
CA LEU A 105 6.66 -27.70 24.67
C LEU A 105 6.89 -28.69 25.82
N MET A 106 7.82 -28.40 26.73
CA MET A 106 8.08 -29.20 27.94
C MET A 106 6.81 -29.66 28.69
N PRO A 107 5.84 -28.78 29.04
CA PRO A 107 4.60 -29.16 29.73
C PRO A 107 3.62 -29.97 28.87
N MET A 108 3.75 -29.96 27.53
CA MET A 108 2.74 -30.47 26.61
C MET A 108 2.41 -31.94 26.85
N LYS A 109 3.43 -32.79 27.06
CA LYS A 109 3.25 -34.23 27.30
C LYS A 109 2.50 -34.50 28.61
N ALA A 110 2.85 -33.77 29.66
CA ALA A 110 2.21 -33.89 30.98
C ALA A 110 0.75 -33.42 30.93
N LEU A 111 0.47 -32.29 30.27
CA LEU A 111 -0.88 -31.77 30.08
C LEU A 111 -1.74 -32.70 29.23
N ARG A 112 -1.19 -33.27 28.16
CA ARG A 112 -1.87 -34.27 27.32
C ARG A 112 -2.18 -35.56 28.09
N ALA A 113 -1.27 -36.03 28.95
CA ALA A 113 -1.54 -37.18 29.81
C ALA A 113 -2.61 -36.88 30.86
N SER A 114 -2.58 -35.69 31.46
CA SER A 114 -3.62 -35.23 32.41
C SER A 114 -5.00 -35.14 31.78
N ALA A 115 -5.09 -34.78 30.49
CA ALA A 115 -6.36 -34.63 29.77
C ALA A 115 -7.19 -35.92 29.71
N GLY A 116 -6.57 -37.10 29.81
CA GLY A 116 -7.26 -38.41 29.82
C GLY A 116 -7.69 -38.89 31.22
N THR A 117 -7.44 -38.11 32.27
CA THR A 117 -7.77 -38.47 33.65
C THR A 117 -9.17 -38.00 34.07
N SER A 118 -9.68 -38.47 35.21
CA SER A 118 -10.96 -38.00 35.77
C SER A 118 -10.94 -36.55 36.26
N GLN A 119 -9.76 -35.94 36.40
CA GLN A 119 -9.58 -34.54 36.81
C GLN A 119 -8.53 -33.82 35.94
N PRO A 120 -8.86 -33.53 34.66
CA PRO A 120 -7.92 -32.90 33.74
C PRO A 120 -7.57 -31.47 34.17
N VAL A 121 -6.30 -31.07 34.00
CA VAL A 121 -5.85 -29.67 34.16
C VAL A 121 -6.29 -28.83 32.95
N LEU A 122 -6.16 -29.42 31.76
CA LEU A 122 -6.69 -28.93 30.50
C LEU A 122 -7.39 -30.10 29.80
N SER A 123 -8.52 -29.84 29.17
CA SER A 123 -9.15 -30.82 28.27
C SER A 123 -8.27 -31.10 27.05
N SER A 124 -8.46 -32.24 26.38
CA SER A 124 -7.70 -32.59 25.17
C SER A 124 -7.79 -31.51 24.08
N GLN A 125 -8.96 -30.89 23.92
CA GLN A 125 -9.19 -29.79 22.99
C GLN A 125 -8.42 -28.52 23.40
N GLN A 126 -8.38 -28.20 24.70
CA GLN A 126 -7.62 -27.06 25.19
C GLN A 126 -6.11 -27.27 25.04
N VAL A 127 -5.60 -28.47 25.29
CA VAL A 127 -4.19 -28.81 25.03
C VAL A 127 -3.87 -28.65 23.54
N GLN A 128 -4.73 -29.14 22.66
CA GLN A 128 -4.56 -28.96 21.21
C GLN A 128 -4.62 -27.49 20.81
N THR A 129 -5.49 -26.69 21.43
CA THR A 129 -5.59 -25.25 21.17
C THR A 129 -4.33 -24.51 21.63
N VAL A 130 -3.79 -24.82 22.80
CA VAL A 130 -2.62 -24.11 23.35
C VAL A 130 -1.34 -24.41 22.55
N PHE A 131 -1.16 -25.66 22.10
CA PHE A 131 0.05 -26.10 21.40
C PHE A 131 -0.15 -26.28 19.89
N TYR A 132 -1.20 -25.71 19.33
CA TYR A 132 -1.53 -25.88 17.91
C TYR A 132 -0.36 -25.46 17.02
N GLN A 133 0.14 -26.36 16.16
CA GLN A 133 1.24 -26.12 15.22
C GLN A 133 2.61 -25.77 15.82
N VAL A 134 2.73 -25.64 17.15
CA VAL A 134 4.01 -25.34 17.82
C VAL A 134 5.05 -26.46 17.64
N PRO A 135 4.72 -27.77 17.80
CA PRO A 135 5.67 -28.85 17.53
C PRO A 135 6.18 -28.86 16.09
N GLU A 136 5.28 -28.67 15.12
CA GLU A 136 5.61 -28.65 13.71
C GLU A 136 6.54 -27.47 13.39
N LEU A 137 6.26 -26.28 13.92
CA LEU A 137 7.13 -25.11 13.79
C LEU A 137 8.53 -25.38 14.37
N ARG A 138 8.60 -25.99 15.55
CA ARG A 138 9.87 -26.37 16.17
C ARG A 138 10.66 -27.33 15.29
N ASP A 139 10.02 -28.33 14.68
CA ASP A 139 10.71 -29.31 13.83
C ASP A 139 11.25 -28.68 12.54
N VAL A 140 10.51 -27.74 11.93
CA VAL A 140 11.00 -26.95 10.78
C VAL A 140 12.26 -26.17 11.15
N HIS A 141 12.20 -25.43 12.25
CA HIS A 141 13.30 -24.60 12.73
C HIS A 141 14.50 -25.45 13.19
N GLN A 142 14.26 -26.64 13.76
CA GLN A 142 15.31 -27.57 14.14
C GLN A 142 16.04 -28.13 12.91
N SER A 143 15.31 -28.49 11.84
CA SER A 143 15.93 -28.90 10.58
C SER A 143 16.76 -27.76 9.99
N PHE A 144 16.22 -26.54 9.96
CA PHE A 144 16.94 -25.37 9.44
C PHE A 144 18.22 -25.10 10.23
N TYR A 145 18.17 -25.09 11.56
CA TYR A 145 19.33 -24.90 12.43
C TYR A 145 20.40 -25.96 12.20
N SER A 146 20.02 -27.24 12.18
CA SER A 146 20.95 -28.35 11.98
C SER A 146 21.64 -28.28 10.63
N ASP A 147 20.88 -28.01 9.55
CA ASP A 147 21.40 -27.91 8.20
C ASP A 147 22.34 -26.69 8.05
N LEU A 148 21.97 -25.53 8.62
CA LEU A 148 22.79 -24.31 8.60
C LEU A 148 24.08 -24.47 9.40
N LYS A 149 24.00 -25.06 10.60
CA LYS A 149 25.17 -25.34 11.46
C LYS A 149 26.16 -26.27 10.77
N ALA A 150 25.67 -27.30 10.09
CA ALA A 150 26.51 -28.23 9.34
C ALA A 150 27.29 -27.50 8.24
N ARG A 151 26.62 -26.67 7.42
CA ARG A 151 27.28 -25.92 6.34
C ARG A 151 28.32 -24.91 6.84
N LEU A 152 27.98 -24.17 7.90
CA LEU A 152 28.93 -23.23 8.51
C LEU A 152 30.14 -23.96 9.12
N SER A 153 29.92 -25.12 9.74
CA SER A 153 31.01 -25.92 10.32
C SER A 153 31.95 -26.50 9.26
N THR A 154 31.40 -27.00 8.14
CA THR A 154 32.20 -27.49 7.01
C THR A 154 33.01 -26.37 6.37
N HIS A 155 32.43 -25.17 6.26
CA HIS A 155 33.13 -24.00 5.76
C HIS A 155 34.33 -23.63 6.65
N CYS A 156 34.13 -23.54 7.97
CA CYS A 156 35.21 -23.21 8.90
C CYS A 156 36.31 -24.29 9.01
N GLN A 157 35.98 -25.57 8.89
CA GLN A 157 36.99 -26.66 8.93
C GLN A 157 37.88 -26.70 7.68
N ALA A 158 37.36 -26.29 6.53
CA ALA A 158 38.12 -26.18 5.30
C ALA A 158 39.16 -25.05 5.33
N GLU A 159 38.98 -24.01 6.16
CA GLU A 159 39.94 -22.93 6.35
C GLU A 159 41.17 -23.34 7.16
N VAL A 160 40.98 -24.18 8.19
CA VAL A 160 42.07 -24.63 9.08
C VAL A 160 43.01 -25.63 8.38
N SER A 161 42.55 -26.29 7.32
CA SER A 161 43.29 -27.36 6.63
C SER A 161 44.16 -26.86 5.46
N SER A 162 43.94 -25.64 4.96
CA SER A 162 44.73 -25.06 3.85
C SER A 162 45.44 -23.78 4.28
N GLY A 163 46.65 -23.92 4.84
CA GLY A 163 47.52 -22.80 5.25
C GLY A 163 48.12 -21.97 4.10
N GLN A 164 47.36 -21.70 3.04
CA GLN A 164 47.78 -20.84 1.93
C GLN A 164 46.83 -19.64 1.80
N GLU A 165 47.35 -18.46 2.15
CA GLU A 165 46.67 -17.14 2.20
C GLU A 165 46.14 -16.64 0.83
N THR A 166 46.35 -17.37 -0.26
CA THR A 166 45.87 -17.02 -1.61
C THR A 166 44.56 -17.70 -2.00
N GLY A 167 44.08 -18.68 -1.21
CA GLY A 167 42.88 -19.48 -1.48
C GLY A 167 41.57 -18.99 -0.84
N MET A 168 41.62 -18.00 0.05
CA MET A 168 40.44 -17.39 0.70
C MET A 168 39.51 -16.69 -0.32
N ARG A 169 40.07 -16.23 -1.44
CA ARG A 169 39.44 -15.29 -2.39
C ARG A 169 38.29 -15.87 -3.23
N HIS A 170 38.14 -17.19 -3.28
CA HIS A 170 37.14 -17.87 -4.12
C HIS A 170 36.12 -18.72 -3.36
N LYS A 171 36.34 -19.00 -2.07
CA LYS A 171 35.54 -19.99 -1.32
C LYS A 171 34.30 -19.41 -0.62
N ASP A 172 34.33 -18.14 -0.22
CA ASP A 172 33.12 -17.47 0.31
C ASP A 172 32.01 -17.36 -0.76
N PHE A 173 32.37 -17.39 -2.05
CA PHE A 173 31.43 -17.51 -3.17
C PHE A 173 30.80 -18.91 -3.29
N GLU A 174 31.30 -19.92 -2.57
CA GLU A 174 30.80 -21.30 -2.60
C GLU A 174 29.87 -21.63 -1.42
N LEU A 175 29.80 -20.78 -0.37
CA LEU A 175 28.91 -21.02 0.77
C LEU A 175 27.45 -20.77 0.38
N MET A 176 26.82 -21.84 -0.09
CA MET A 176 25.40 -21.89 -0.44
C MET A 176 24.56 -22.15 0.80
N VAL A 177 23.58 -21.30 1.06
CA VAL A 177 22.59 -21.42 2.13
C VAL A 177 21.18 -21.03 1.67
N GLY A 178 21.03 -20.45 0.48
CA GLY A 178 19.76 -19.90 -0.02
C GLY A 178 18.65 -20.94 -0.15
N ASP A 179 19.00 -22.18 -0.49
CA ASP A 179 18.08 -23.32 -0.53
C ASP A 179 17.55 -23.71 0.86
N LEU A 180 18.34 -23.54 1.93
CA LEU A 180 17.87 -23.77 3.31
C LEU A 180 16.80 -22.75 3.71
N PHE A 181 17.03 -21.47 3.38
CA PHE A 181 16.06 -20.41 3.61
C PHE A 181 14.79 -20.61 2.79
N LEU A 182 14.93 -21.00 1.51
CA LEU A 182 13.79 -21.27 0.65
C LEU A 182 12.97 -22.47 1.16
N LYS A 183 13.63 -23.55 1.60
CA LYS A 183 12.98 -24.71 2.24
C LYS A 183 12.19 -24.31 3.49
N MET A 184 12.77 -23.47 4.36
CA MET A 184 12.09 -22.96 5.56
C MET A 184 10.90 -22.06 5.20
N VAL A 185 11.06 -21.11 4.28
CA VAL A 185 10.00 -20.18 3.88
C VAL A 185 8.87 -20.88 3.13
N ASN A 186 9.14 -21.95 2.39
CA ASN A 186 8.08 -22.77 1.77
C ASN A 186 7.17 -23.45 2.81
N GLN A 187 7.61 -23.57 4.07
CA GLN A 187 6.83 -24.09 5.17
C GLN A 187 6.24 -22.98 6.06
N ILE A 188 6.38 -21.71 5.67
CA ILE A 188 5.88 -20.55 6.42
C ILE A 188 4.35 -20.56 6.58
N GLY A 189 3.62 -21.30 5.72
CA GLY A 189 2.18 -21.51 5.85
C GLY A 189 1.75 -22.15 7.18
N LEU A 190 2.65 -22.88 7.87
CA LEU A 190 2.41 -23.39 9.22
C LEU A 190 2.22 -22.26 10.25
N TYR A 191 2.85 -21.10 10.03
CA TYR A 191 2.60 -19.92 10.87
C TYR A 191 1.17 -19.39 10.68
N GLY A 192 0.56 -19.57 9.50
CA GLY A 192 -0.80 -19.07 9.23
C GLY A 192 -1.82 -19.64 10.22
N GLY A 193 -1.86 -20.97 10.35
CA GLY A 193 -2.78 -21.61 11.29
C GLY A 193 -2.44 -21.32 12.76
N PHE A 194 -1.16 -21.17 13.10
CA PHE A 194 -0.72 -20.80 14.45
C PHE A 194 -1.24 -19.40 14.81
N ILE A 195 -1.07 -18.44 13.90
CA ILE A 195 -1.48 -17.05 14.07
C ILE A 195 -3.01 -16.95 14.20
N GLU A 196 -3.76 -17.68 13.38
CA GLU A 196 -5.23 -17.73 13.47
C GLU A 196 -5.75 -18.28 14.81
N ASN A 197 -4.98 -19.17 15.44
CA ASN A 197 -5.34 -19.82 16.70
C ASN A 197 -4.72 -19.12 17.94
N TYR A 198 -3.73 -18.24 17.76
CA TYR A 198 -2.94 -17.63 18.83
C TYR A 198 -3.81 -16.95 19.91
N GLU A 199 -4.80 -16.16 19.51
CA GLU A 199 -5.68 -15.47 20.47
C GLU A 199 -6.45 -16.44 21.36
N LYS A 200 -6.95 -17.54 20.78
CA LYS A 200 -7.65 -18.60 21.51
C LYS A 200 -6.70 -19.32 22.47
N ALA A 201 -5.46 -19.59 22.04
CA ALA A 201 -4.42 -20.19 22.88
C ALA A 201 -4.12 -19.31 24.11
N VAL A 202 -3.91 -18.01 23.90
CA VAL A 202 -3.67 -17.04 24.99
C VAL A 202 -4.86 -16.95 25.94
N GLU A 203 -6.09 -16.92 25.41
CA GLU A 203 -7.29 -16.91 26.25
C GLU A 203 -7.40 -18.16 27.13
N VAL A 204 -7.14 -19.35 26.59
CA VAL A 204 -7.14 -20.60 27.35
C VAL A 204 -6.09 -20.56 28.45
N VAL A 205 -4.86 -20.14 28.14
CA VAL A 205 -3.77 -20.01 29.13
C VAL A 205 -4.15 -19.04 30.24
N ARG A 206 -4.66 -17.85 29.89
CA ARG A 206 -5.08 -16.84 30.85
C ARG A 206 -6.19 -17.38 31.75
N LYS A 207 -7.25 -17.95 31.17
CA LYS A 207 -8.38 -18.51 31.93
C LYS A 207 -7.92 -19.59 32.90
N CYS A 208 -7.11 -20.53 32.43
CA CYS A 208 -6.63 -21.66 33.24
C CYS A 208 -5.63 -21.23 34.32
N THR A 209 -4.80 -20.22 34.07
CA THR A 209 -3.91 -19.63 35.09
C THR A 209 -4.69 -19.01 36.25
N HIS A 210 -5.87 -18.43 35.97
CA HIS A 210 -6.75 -17.87 36.99
C HIS A 210 -7.56 -18.97 37.70
N SER A 211 -8.08 -19.95 36.97
CA SER A 211 -9.04 -20.92 37.52
C SER A 211 -8.43 -22.18 38.14
N ASP A 212 -7.27 -22.67 37.67
CA ASP A 212 -6.66 -23.92 38.16
C ASP A 212 -5.29 -23.66 38.84
N PRO A 213 -5.16 -23.91 40.15
CA PRO A 213 -3.90 -23.76 40.88
C PRO A 213 -2.76 -24.62 40.34
N ARG A 214 -3.04 -25.82 39.81
CA ARG A 214 -2.04 -26.74 39.25
C ARG A 214 -1.43 -26.16 37.98
N PHE A 215 -2.27 -25.58 37.11
CA PHE A 215 -1.81 -24.88 35.91
C PHE A 215 -1.02 -23.61 36.27
N ARG A 216 -1.45 -22.88 37.31
CA ARG A 216 -0.72 -21.70 37.79
C ARG A 216 0.68 -22.04 38.28
N THR A 217 0.83 -23.09 39.09
CA THR A 217 2.15 -23.57 39.53
C THR A 217 3.01 -24.02 38.36
N LEU A 218 2.42 -24.70 37.37
CA LEU A 218 3.11 -25.07 36.13
C LEU A 218 3.62 -23.84 35.37
N ALA A 219 2.77 -22.84 35.15
CA ALA A 219 3.13 -21.59 34.49
C ALA A 219 4.24 -20.83 35.24
N GLN A 220 4.19 -20.81 36.58
CA GLN A 220 5.22 -20.20 37.43
C GLN A 220 6.55 -20.97 37.41
N SER A 221 6.51 -22.30 37.30
CA SER A 221 7.73 -23.12 37.19
C SER A 221 8.51 -22.83 35.90
N MET A 222 7.82 -22.50 34.80
CA MET A 222 8.44 -22.05 33.56
C MET A 222 9.09 -20.67 33.68
N MET A 223 8.61 -19.82 34.59
CA MET A 223 9.22 -18.51 34.85
C MET A 223 10.56 -18.60 35.62
N SER A 224 10.85 -19.76 36.24
CA SER A 224 11.92 -19.89 37.24
C SER A 224 13.18 -20.62 36.73
N ASN A 225 13.13 -21.29 35.59
CA ASN A 225 14.16 -22.26 35.17
C ASN A 225 15.23 -21.74 34.18
N ASN A 226 15.27 -20.44 33.85
CA ASN A 226 16.21 -19.91 32.87
C ASN A 226 17.43 -19.24 33.54
N GLY A 227 18.44 -20.04 33.90
CA GLY A 227 19.87 -19.66 33.94
C GLY A 227 20.37 -18.79 35.11
N ALA A 228 21.61 -19.03 35.52
CA ALA A 228 22.28 -18.40 36.67
C ALA A 228 22.74 -16.94 36.46
N ASP A 229 22.32 -16.26 35.39
CA ASP A 229 22.75 -14.89 35.09
C ASP A 229 21.68 -13.84 35.40
N LYS A 230 22.14 -12.78 36.07
CA LYS A 230 21.35 -11.74 36.74
C LYS A 230 20.70 -10.73 35.78
N ALA A 231 20.05 -11.20 34.73
CA ALA A 231 19.15 -10.41 33.89
C ALA A 231 17.81 -11.15 33.76
N ARG A 232 16.88 -10.85 34.67
CA ARG A 232 15.55 -11.49 34.76
C ARG A 232 14.68 -11.15 33.55
N THR A 233 14.84 -11.86 32.43
CA THR A 233 13.78 -11.91 31.43
C THR A 233 12.75 -12.94 31.91
N GLN A 234 11.70 -12.46 32.60
CA GLN A 234 10.59 -13.30 33.04
C GLN A 234 9.81 -13.79 31.81
N TYR A 235 10.06 -15.01 31.36
CA TYR A 235 9.23 -15.61 30.31
C TYR A 235 7.96 -16.20 30.93
N THR A 236 6.87 -15.45 30.87
CA THR A 236 5.53 -15.98 31.14
C THR A 236 5.12 -16.96 30.03
N PHE A 237 4.19 -17.87 30.30
CA PHE A 237 3.68 -18.80 29.29
C PHE A 237 3.11 -18.05 28.07
N GLU A 238 2.47 -16.90 28.29
CA GLU A 238 1.98 -16.00 27.26
C GLU A 238 3.13 -15.38 26.44
N ALA A 239 4.23 -14.99 27.09
CA ALA A 239 5.41 -14.47 26.40
C ALA A 239 6.08 -15.53 25.51
N LEU A 240 6.09 -16.80 25.94
CA LEU A 240 6.59 -17.92 25.13
C LEU A 240 5.68 -18.20 23.92
N LEU A 241 4.36 -18.12 24.09
CA LEU A 241 3.41 -18.23 22.97
C LEU A 241 3.56 -17.10 21.95
N TYR A 242 4.06 -15.93 22.34
CA TYR A 242 4.30 -14.83 21.40
C TYR A 242 5.55 -15.05 20.52
N LYS A 243 6.51 -15.89 20.95
CA LYS A 243 7.80 -16.05 20.27
C LYS A 243 7.70 -16.47 18.79
N PRO A 244 6.81 -17.40 18.38
CA PRO A 244 6.65 -17.72 16.97
C PRO A 244 6.19 -16.53 16.13
N LEU A 245 5.30 -15.68 16.67
CA LEU A 245 4.83 -14.49 15.97
C LEU A 245 5.94 -13.46 15.78
N ASP A 246 6.78 -13.28 16.80
CA ASP A 246 7.98 -12.45 16.72
C ASP A 246 9.01 -13.05 15.74
N ARG A 247 9.21 -14.37 15.74
CA ARG A 247 10.18 -15.02 14.84
C ARG A 247 9.82 -14.84 13.38
N VAL A 248 8.57 -15.06 12.98
CA VAL A 248 8.16 -14.96 11.57
C VAL A 248 8.34 -13.55 11.00
N THR A 249 8.12 -12.51 11.82
CA THR A 249 8.37 -11.12 11.40
C THR A 249 9.87 -10.83 11.26
N ARG A 250 10.70 -11.35 12.16
CA ARG A 250 12.16 -11.20 12.11
C ARG A 250 12.81 -11.95 10.96
N THR A 251 12.29 -13.11 10.55
CA THR A 251 12.80 -13.88 9.41
C THR A 251 12.88 -13.03 8.14
N THR A 252 11.88 -12.17 7.88
CA THR A 252 11.90 -11.25 6.72
C THR A 252 13.01 -10.19 6.82
N LEU A 253 13.26 -9.65 8.01
CA LEU A 253 14.32 -8.65 8.23
C LEU A 253 15.70 -9.28 8.02
N VAL A 254 15.90 -10.46 8.60
CA VAL A 254 17.12 -11.24 8.48
C VAL A 254 17.41 -11.62 7.03
N LEU A 255 16.40 -12.07 6.27
CA LEU A 255 16.53 -12.35 4.84
C LEU A 255 16.94 -11.12 4.03
N ARG A 256 16.39 -9.95 4.37
CA ARG A 256 16.77 -8.67 3.74
C ARG A 256 18.23 -8.32 4.03
N ASP A 257 18.66 -8.46 5.28
CA ASP A 257 20.01 -8.09 5.70
C ASP A 257 21.05 -9.09 5.13
N LEU A 258 20.69 -10.36 5.01
CA LEU A 258 21.48 -11.38 4.30
C LEU A 258 21.58 -11.07 2.80
N LEU A 259 20.48 -10.69 2.14
CA LEU A 259 20.50 -10.32 0.71
C LEU A 259 21.35 -9.06 0.46
N LYS A 260 21.30 -8.06 1.36
CA LYS A 260 22.14 -6.85 1.28
C LYS A 260 23.64 -7.14 1.36
N THR A 261 24.02 -8.23 2.03
CA THR A 261 25.42 -8.66 2.17
C THR A 261 25.80 -9.71 1.12
N THR A 262 24.91 -10.02 0.16
CA THR A 262 25.16 -11.00 -0.90
C THR A 262 25.37 -10.27 -2.23
N PRO A 263 26.56 -10.40 -2.87
CA PRO A 263 26.79 -9.87 -4.21
C PRO A 263 25.78 -10.43 -5.23
N VAL A 264 25.43 -9.65 -6.26
CA VAL A 264 24.42 -10.05 -7.27
C VAL A 264 24.89 -11.25 -8.10
N GLU A 265 26.20 -11.38 -8.26
CA GLU A 265 26.85 -12.48 -8.97
C GLU A 265 26.88 -13.78 -8.16
N HIS A 266 26.54 -13.73 -6.87
CA HIS A 266 26.54 -14.90 -5.99
C HIS A 266 25.35 -15.82 -6.28
N ARG A 267 25.57 -17.14 -6.30
CA ARG A 267 24.55 -18.12 -6.72
C ARG A 267 23.32 -18.18 -5.80
N ASP A 268 23.48 -17.84 -4.51
CA ASP A 268 22.35 -17.70 -3.58
C ASP A 268 21.48 -16.46 -3.80
N TYR A 269 21.92 -15.46 -4.57
CA TYR A 269 21.21 -14.18 -4.66
C TYR A 269 19.76 -14.37 -5.11
N VAL A 270 19.54 -15.17 -6.14
CA VAL A 270 18.20 -15.48 -6.68
C VAL A 270 17.35 -16.27 -5.66
N LEU A 271 17.94 -17.25 -4.98
CA LEU A 271 17.22 -18.07 -3.99
C LEU A 271 16.80 -17.24 -2.76
N LEU A 272 17.69 -16.36 -2.29
CA LEU A 272 17.43 -15.46 -1.17
C LEU A 272 16.42 -14.36 -1.53
N GLN A 273 16.48 -13.84 -2.77
CA GLN A 273 15.49 -12.91 -3.29
C GLN A 273 14.10 -13.54 -3.32
N GLU A 274 13.99 -14.79 -3.79
CA GLU A 274 12.73 -15.51 -3.82
C GLU A 274 12.21 -15.85 -2.42
N ALA A 275 13.08 -16.31 -1.52
CA ALA A 275 12.74 -16.53 -0.11
C ALA A 275 12.24 -15.23 0.57
N LEU A 276 12.88 -14.09 0.28
CA LEU A 276 12.45 -12.79 0.78
C LEU A 276 11.08 -12.37 0.20
N ARG A 277 10.84 -12.60 -1.09
CA ARG A 277 9.56 -12.31 -1.76
C ARG A 277 8.42 -13.11 -1.13
N LEU A 278 8.60 -14.41 -0.95
CA LEU A 278 7.62 -15.30 -0.33
C LEU A 278 7.34 -14.90 1.14
N SER A 279 8.39 -14.60 1.91
CA SER A 279 8.25 -14.17 3.31
C SER A 279 7.48 -12.84 3.43
N ARG A 280 7.73 -11.87 2.53
CA ARG A 280 6.98 -10.60 2.46
C ARG A 280 5.51 -10.83 2.09
N SER A 281 5.25 -11.66 1.08
CA SER A 281 3.90 -11.98 0.63
C SER A 281 3.08 -12.67 1.71
N PHE A 282 3.70 -13.53 2.52
CA PHE A 282 3.03 -14.15 3.66
C PHE A 282 2.67 -13.11 4.73
N LEU A 283 3.62 -12.25 5.13
CA LEU A 283 3.35 -11.21 6.13
C LEU A 283 2.30 -10.21 5.66
N SER A 284 2.26 -9.85 4.37
CA SER A 284 1.19 -9.00 3.82
C SER A 284 -0.16 -9.71 3.88
N GLY A 285 -0.25 -10.97 3.46
CA GLY A 285 -1.50 -11.75 3.53
C GLY A 285 -1.99 -12.01 4.96
N VAL A 286 -1.09 -12.23 5.92
CA VAL A 286 -1.42 -12.31 7.35
C VAL A 286 -1.90 -10.96 7.88
N ASN A 287 -1.25 -9.86 7.50
CA ASN A 287 -1.64 -8.53 7.92
C ASN A 287 -3.01 -8.14 7.33
N GLU A 288 -3.31 -8.51 6.08
CA GLU A 288 -4.63 -8.31 5.45
C GLU A 288 -5.73 -9.14 6.13
N SER A 289 -5.48 -10.43 6.39
CA SER A 289 -6.42 -11.31 7.11
C SER A 289 -6.62 -10.94 8.58
N SER A 290 -5.60 -10.37 9.23
CA SER A 290 -5.66 -9.87 10.62
C SER A 290 -6.27 -8.47 10.72
N GLN A 291 -6.08 -7.59 9.72
CA GLN A 291 -6.71 -6.26 9.65
C GLN A 291 -8.22 -6.34 9.38
N CYS A 292 -8.68 -7.36 8.65
CA CYS A 292 -10.10 -7.70 8.54
C CYS A 292 -10.75 -8.05 9.90
N ARG A 293 -9.95 -8.34 10.94
CA ARG A 293 -10.40 -8.81 12.26
C ARG A 293 -10.19 -7.84 13.43
N ARG A 294 -9.91 -6.55 13.21
CA ARG A 294 -9.89 -5.59 14.34
C ARG A 294 -11.33 -5.15 14.65
N GLU A 295 -11.90 -5.89 15.59
CA GLU A 295 -13.32 -6.04 15.92
C GLU A 295 -13.90 -4.90 16.78
N VAL A 296 -15.15 -4.53 16.49
CA VAL A 296 -16.09 -3.95 17.45
C VAL A 296 -17.35 -4.84 17.47
N THR A 297 -17.61 -5.49 18.60
CA THR A 297 -18.77 -6.39 18.77
C THR A 297 -20.07 -5.58 18.84
N LEU A 298 -21.05 -5.89 17.98
CA LEU A 298 -22.41 -5.37 18.10
C LEU A 298 -23.28 -6.33 18.93
N SER A 299 -24.29 -5.81 19.62
CA SER A 299 -25.31 -6.63 20.28
C SER A 299 -26.02 -7.52 19.24
N HIS A 300 -26.35 -8.77 19.63
CA HIS A 300 -26.82 -9.90 18.80
C HIS A 300 -25.76 -10.73 18.05
N GLY A 301 -24.46 -10.48 18.23
CA GLY A 301 -23.41 -11.40 17.79
C GLY A 301 -22.96 -11.22 16.32
N MET A 302 -23.51 -10.22 15.60
CA MET A 302 -22.93 -9.74 14.35
C MET A 302 -21.82 -8.72 14.62
N ARG A 303 -20.69 -8.82 13.91
CA ARG A 303 -19.45 -8.07 14.19
C ARG A 303 -19.30 -6.92 13.19
N ARG A 304 -19.02 -5.71 13.68
CA ARG A 304 -18.73 -4.54 12.81
C ARG A 304 -17.32 -4.67 12.25
N GLN A 305 -17.19 -4.73 10.92
CA GLN A 305 -15.91 -4.85 10.23
C GLN A 305 -15.71 -3.69 9.25
N LEU A 306 -14.48 -3.19 9.15
CA LEU A 306 -14.11 -2.19 8.14
C LEU A 306 -13.94 -2.91 6.79
N MET A 307 -14.74 -2.50 5.80
CA MET A 307 -14.77 -3.09 4.47
C MET A 307 -13.93 -2.31 3.46
N ARG A 308 -13.86 -0.98 3.62
CA ARG A 308 -13.08 -0.06 2.77
C ARG A 308 -12.82 1.23 3.52
N ASP A 309 -11.67 1.86 3.31
CA ASP A 309 -11.42 3.25 3.67
C ASP A 309 -10.73 4.00 2.52
N GLY A 310 -10.82 5.32 2.53
CA GLY A 310 -10.13 6.16 1.57
C GLY A 310 -10.44 7.65 1.72
N PHE A 311 -9.54 8.48 1.19
CA PHE A 311 -9.70 9.93 1.23
C PHE A 311 -10.69 10.38 0.15
N VAL A 312 -11.69 11.17 0.56
CA VAL A 312 -12.74 11.69 -0.31
C VAL A 312 -12.94 13.18 -0.05
N VAL A 313 -13.55 13.90 -0.99
CA VAL A 313 -13.93 15.30 -0.79
C VAL A 313 -15.40 15.37 -0.38
N ASP A 314 -15.66 15.93 0.79
CA ASP A 314 -17.01 16.13 1.32
C ASP A 314 -17.47 17.58 1.06
N MET A 315 -18.72 17.72 0.62
CA MET A 315 -19.43 18.98 0.34
C MET A 315 -20.57 19.27 1.32
N SER A 316 -20.76 18.44 2.35
CA SER A 316 -21.89 18.55 3.27
C SER A 316 -21.94 19.88 4.05
N ASP A 317 -20.78 20.50 4.30
CA ASP A 317 -20.66 21.78 5.02
C ASP A 317 -20.74 23.01 4.09
N GLY A 318 -21.06 22.83 2.80
CA GLY A 318 -21.10 23.90 1.79
C GLY A 318 -19.72 24.26 1.20
N GLU A 319 -18.63 23.76 1.78
CA GLU A 319 -17.27 23.90 1.28
C GLU A 319 -16.63 22.55 0.96
N ARG A 320 -15.77 22.53 -0.07
CA ARG A 320 -14.97 21.35 -0.44
C ARG A 320 -13.94 21.08 0.65
N SER A 321 -14.02 19.91 1.25
CA SER A 321 -13.08 19.56 2.30
C SER A 321 -12.65 18.11 2.23
N LEU A 322 -11.32 17.88 2.30
CA LEU A 322 -10.79 16.53 2.32
C LEU A 322 -11.16 15.84 3.65
N ARG A 323 -11.67 14.63 3.54
CA ARG A 323 -12.11 13.76 4.63
C ARG A 323 -11.59 12.35 4.42
N HIS A 324 -11.59 11.56 5.48
CA HIS A 324 -11.35 10.12 5.40
C HIS A 324 -12.68 9.41 5.64
N LEU A 325 -13.16 8.70 4.63
CA LEU A 325 -14.38 7.90 4.67
C LEU A 325 -14.04 6.45 5.02
N PHE A 326 -14.79 5.88 5.95
CA PHE A 326 -14.69 4.50 6.40
C PHE A 326 -16.03 3.81 6.15
N LEU A 327 -16.04 2.76 5.33
CA LEU A 327 -17.18 1.91 5.07
C LEU A 327 -17.10 0.68 5.95
N TYR A 328 -18.02 0.59 6.91
CA TYR A 328 -18.20 -0.60 7.74
C TYR A 328 -19.35 -1.45 7.20
N THR A 329 -19.49 -2.67 7.74
CA THR A 329 -20.55 -3.62 7.40
C THR A 329 -21.98 -3.07 7.57
N ASP A 330 -22.19 -2.08 8.43
CA ASP A 330 -23.51 -1.58 8.81
C ASP A 330 -23.64 -0.04 8.80
N LEU A 331 -22.54 0.70 8.63
CA LEU A 331 -22.53 2.16 8.55
C LEU A 331 -21.39 2.72 7.70
N LEU A 332 -21.55 3.96 7.25
CA LEU A 332 -20.52 4.85 6.74
C LEU A 332 -20.10 5.84 7.84
N LEU A 333 -18.79 6.02 8.03
CA LEU A 333 -18.22 6.98 8.96
C LEU A 333 -17.32 7.96 8.20
N CYS A 334 -17.62 9.24 8.31
CA CYS A 334 -16.79 10.31 7.76
C CYS A 334 -16.02 11.01 8.89
N THR A 335 -14.73 11.21 8.67
CA THR A 335 -13.84 11.83 9.66
C THR A 335 -12.90 12.84 9.01
N ARG A 336 -12.39 13.76 9.83
CA ARG A 336 -11.31 14.66 9.46
C ARG A 336 -9.99 14.13 10.03
N PHE A 337 -9.03 13.92 9.14
CA PHE A 337 -7.68 13.53 9.51
C PHE A 337 -6.87 14.73 9.98
N LYS A 338 -6.16 14.58 11.11
CA LYS A 338 -5.16 15.54 11.60
C LYS A 338 -3.84 14.80 11.74
N HIS A 339 -2.85 15.24 10.96
CA HIS A 339 -1.46 14.81 11.12
C HIS A 339 -0.96 15.15 12.52
N ALA A 340 -0.26 14.20 13.14
CA ALA A 340 0.38 14.45 14.41
C ALA A 340 1.52 15.49 14.29
N SER A 341 1.59 16.39 15.27
CA SER A 341 2.81 17.17 15.53
C SER A 341 3.82 16.31 16.31
N ARG A 342 5.13 16.58 16.13
CA ARG A 342 6.27 15.81 16.66
C ARG A 342 5.96 15.09 17.99
N GLY A 343 5.84 13.76 17.94
CA GLY A 343 5.70 12.88 19.12
C GLY A 343 4.27 12.48 19.51
N LYS A 344 3.21 13.03 18.90
CA LYS A 344 1.82 12.57 19.12
C LYS A 344 1.42 11.51 18.09
N GLN A 345 0.37 10.74 18.38
CA GLN A 345 -0.23 9.85 17.39
C GLN A 345 -1.19 10.62 16.48
N ASP A 346 -1.33 10.14 15.24
CA ASP A 346 -2.32 10.63 14.29
C ASP A 346 -3.72 10.61 14.89
N GLN A 347 -4.48 11.71 14.70
CA GLN A 347 -5.80 11.85 15.30
C GLN A 347 -6.88 12.02 14.22
N TYR A 348 -7.97 11.29 14.39
CA TYR A 348 -9.20 11.51 13.64
C TYR A 348 -10.20 12.29 14.47
N ARG A 349 -10.91 13.21 13.82
CA ARG A 349 -12.05 13.91 14.41
C ARG A 349 -13.32 13.50 13.67
N PHE A 350 -14.35 13.14 14.40
CA PHE A 350 -15.66 12.79 13.85
C PHE A 350 -16.27 13.97 13.06
N CYS A 351 -16.85 13.69 11.90
CA CYS A 351 -17.64 14.64 11.11
C CYS A 351 -19.11 14.23 11.09
N TRP A 352 -19.41 13.06 10.52
CA TRP A 352 -20.75 12.50 10.46
C TRP A 352 -20.70 10.98 10.28
N TYR A 353 -21.81 10.29 10.54
CA TYR A 353 -21.98 8.88 10.17
C TYR A 353 -23.37 8.67 9.57
N LEU A 354 -23.50 7.67 8.72
CA LEU A 354 -24.76 7.25 8.10
C LEU A 354 -24.95 5.74 8.25
N PRO A 355 -26.08 5.28 8.80
CA PRO A 355 -26.50 3.89 8.69
C PRO A 355 -26.58 3.43 7.23
N LEU A 356 -26.16 2.20 6.92
CA LEU A 356 -26.37 1.62 5.59
C LEU A 356 -27.83 1.20 5.37
N ALA A 357 -28.56 0.93 6.46
CA ALA A 357 -29.97 0.56 6.42
C ALA A 357 -30.81 1.67 5.75
N GLY A 358 -31.41 1.35 4.61
CA GLY A 358 -32.25 2.28 3.86
C GLY A 358 -31.51 3.43 3.18
N LEU A 359 -30.18 3.37 3.09
CA LEU A 359 -29.39 4.38 2.39
C LEU A 359 -29.65 4.33 0.88
N ARG A 360 -30.01 5.46 0.29
CA ARG A 360 -30.19 5.62 -1.16
C ARG A 360 -29.00 6.37 -1.73
N LEU A 361 -28.46 5.85 -2.83
CA LEU A 361 -27.30 6.40 -3.52
C LEU A 361 -27.74 7.00 -4.84
N HIS A 362 -27.30 8.22 -5.10
CA HIS A 362 -27.58 8.93 -6.35
C HIS A 362 -26.30 9.62 -6.80
N TRP A 363 -25.95 9.54 -8.08
CA TRP A 363 -24.74 10.20 -8.57
C TRP A 363 -25.03 11.08 -9.77
N VAL A 364 -24.29 12.19 -9.89
CA VAL A 364 -24.44 13.20 -10.93
C VAL A 364 -23.07 13.59 -11.46
N ALA A 365 -22.91 13.62 -12.78
CA ALA A 365 -21.74 14.23 -13.42
C ALA A 365 -21.98 15.74 -13.51
N ASP A 366 -21.35 16.51 -12.63
CA ASP A 366 -21.37 17.97 -12.69
C ASP A 366 -20.33 18.42 -13.74
N GLN A 367 -20.77 18.72 -14.96
CA GLN A 367 -19.84 19.05 -16.06
C GLN A 367 -19.23 20.46 -15.93
N GLU A 368 -19.83 21.36 -15.15
CA GLU A 368 -19.40 22.76 -15.07
C GLU A 368 -18.87 23.14 -13.69
N ARG A 369 -17.55 23.38 -13.59
CA ARG A 369 -16.92 23.91 -12.38
C ARG A 369 -17.14 25.43 -12.28
N PRO A 370 -17.38 25.98 -11.08
CA PRO A 370 -17.40 27.42 -10.87
C PRO A 370 -16.10 28.09 -11.35
N SER A 371 -16.21 29.24 -12.02
CA SER A 371 -15.08 29.97 -12.62
C SER A 371 -13.96 30.28 -11.61
N ASP A 372 -14.30 30.66 -10.37
CA ASP A 372 -13.32 30.89 -9.29
C ASP A 372 -12.50 29.63 -8.96
N THR A 373 -13.12 28.45 -9.00
CA THR A 373 -12.42 27.18 -8.72
C THR A 373 -11.42 26.86 -9.84
N ASN A 374 -11.79 27.13 -11.10
CA ASN A 374 -10.90 26.93 -12.24
C ASN A 374 -9.65 27.83 -12.16
N ILE A 375 -9.83 29.10 -11.77
CA ILE A 375 -8.72 30.05 -11.59
C ILE A 375 -7.77 29.57 -10.47
N ARG A 376 -8.32 29.12 -9.33
CA ARG A 376 -7.51 28.58 -8.23
C ARG A 376 -6.75 27.32 -8.63
N LEU A 377 -7.42 26.38 -9.31
CA LEU A 377 -6.79 25.17 -9.83
C LEU A 377 -5.65 25.49 -10.80
N HIS A 378 -5.83 26.49 -11.68
CA HIS A 378 -4.78 26.95 -12.56
C HIS A 378 -3.57 27.49 -11.78
N SER A 379 -3.80 28.35 -10.77
CA SER A 379 -2.72 28.86 -9.91
C SER A 379 -1.97 27.76 -9.16
N ILE A 380 -2.69 26.77 -8.62
CA ILE A 380 -2.10 25.61 -7.93
C ILE A 380 -1.20 24.83 -8.89
N ARG A 381 -1.69 24.52 -10.10
CA ARG A 381 -0.94 23.78 -11.13
C ARG A 381 0.35 24.51 -11.53
N THR A 382 0.29 25.82 -11.77
CA THR A 382 1.47 26.64 -12.08
C THR A 382 2.51 26.57 -10.96
N LYS A 383 2.08 26.65 -9.69
CA LYS A 383 2.98 26.53 -8.53
C LYS A 383 3.59 25.12 -8.40
N MET A 384 2.82 24.07 -8.65
CA MET A 384 3.32 22.69 -8.62
C MET A 384 4.42 22.47 -9.66
N TYR A 385 4.21 22.94 -10.89
CA TYR A 385 5.21 22.86 -11.95
C TYR A 385 6.53 23.57 -11.57
N LEU A 386 6.44 24.80 -11.05
CA LEU A 386 7.62 25.55 -10.60
C LEU A 386 8.38 24.80 -9.48
N LEU A 387 7.65 24.18 -8.54
CA LEU A 387 8.24 23.38 -7.47
C LEU A 387 8.90 22.09 -8.00
N HIS A 388 8.29 21.41 -8.99
CA HIS A 388 8.90 20.27 -9.68
C HIS A 388 10.21 20.67 -10.36
N GLN A 389 10.23 21.80 -11.06
CA GLN A 389 11.42 22.32 -11.73
C GLN A 389 12.54 22.63 -10.72
N GLN A 390 12.21 23.30 -9.61
CA GLN A 390 13.16 23.58 -8.53
C GLN A 390 13.74 22.30 -7.93
N LEU A 391 12.92 21.28 -7.70
CA LEU A 391 13.38 19.98 -7.18
C LEU A 391 14.33 19.26 -8.14
N ARG A 392 14.08 19.33 -9.45
CA ARG A 392 14.97 18.77 -10.48
C ARG A 392 16.33 19.50 -10.53
N GLN A 393 16.35 20.81 -10.27
CA GLN A 393 17.58 21.63 -10.33
C GLN A 393 18.44 21.55 -9.05
N HIS A 394 17.82 21.40 -7.86
CA HIS A 394 18.53 21.45 -6.57
C HIS A 394 19.01 20.09 -6.00
N ALA A 395 19.01 19.02 -6.81
CA ALA A 395 19.35 17.66 -6.37
C ALA A 395 20.84 17.39 -6.08
N LYS A 396 21.74 18.38 -6.21
CA LYS A 396 23.20 18.20 -6.00
C LYS A 396 23.74 19.10 -4.88
N GLY A 397 24.20 18.48 -3.79
CA GLY A 397 24.93 19.13 -2.68
C GLY A 397 24.18 19.19 -1.34
N SER A 398 24.94 19.30 -0.23
CA SER A 398 24.41 19.26 1.15
C SER A 398 23.42 20.40 1.49
N ARG A 399 23.66 21.63 0.99
CA ARG A 399 22.70 22.75 1.11
C ARG A 399 21.45 22.56 0.24
N GLY A 400 21.55 21.78 -0.84
CA GLY A 400 20.43 21.43 -1.72
C GLY A 400 19.40 20.51 -1.06
N LEU A 401 19.84 19.61 -0.16
CA LEU A 401 18.96 18.65 0.52
C LEU A 401 17.91 19.30 1.43
N ALA A 402 18.29 20.34 2.18
CA ALA A 402 17.36 21.06 3.06
C ALA A 402 16.34 21.89 2.26
N MET A 403 16.79 22.57 1.21
CA MET A 403 15.92 23.30 0.29
C MET A 403 14.97 22.35 -0.46
N ALA A 404 15.47 21.20 -0.91
CA ALA A 404 14.65 20.16 -1.53
C ALA A 404 13.62 19.55 -0.56
N ALA A 405 13.94 19.41 0.73
CA ALA A 405 12.96 18.99 1.73
C ALA A 405 11.84 20.03 1.94
N ARG A 406 12.18 21.33 1.93
CA ARG A 406 11.19 22.42 2.01
C ARG A 406 10.31 22.49 0.76
N SER A 407 10.90 22.36 -0.43
CA SER A 407 10.16 22.35 -1.69
C SER A 407 9.24 21.13 -1.81
N ARG A 408 9.67 19.95 -1.33
CA ARG A 408 8.80 18.76 -1.25
C ARG A 408 7.57 18.97 -0.38
N LYS A 409 7.73 19.55 0.82
CA LYS A 409 6.57 19.86 1.69
C LYS A 409 5.60 20.86 1.07
N LYS A 410 6.11 21.87 0.36
CA LYS A 410 5.27 22.83 -0.39
C LYS A 410 4.52 22.13 -1.53
N LEU A 411 5.17 21.20 -2.20
CA LEU A 411 4.58 20.42 -3.28
C LEU A 411 3.46 19.51 -2.77
N GLU A 412 3.71 18.75 -1.71
CA GLU A 412 2.70 17.95 -1.01
C GLU A 412 1.46 18.79 -0.63
N GLN A 413 1.69 20.02 -0.16
CA GLN A 413 0.60 20.95 0.16
C GLN A 413 -0.22 21.36 -1.08
N MET A 414 0.45 21.65 -2.21
CA MET A 414 -0.24 22.01 -3.45
C MET A 414 -1.00 20.82 -4.05
N GLU A 415 -0.43 19.62 -4.02
CA GLU A 415 -1.08 18.37 -4.44
C GLU A 415 -2.35 18.11 -3.61
N LEU A 416 -2.28 18.33 -2.29
CA LEU A 416 -3.44 18.19 -1.40
C LEU A 416 -4.55 19.20 -1.73
N MET A 417 -4.18 20.44 -2.05
CA MET A 417 -5.14 21.47 -2.49
C MET A 417 -5.78 21.11 -3.82
N GLN A 418 -4.99 20.60 -4.78
CA GLN A 418 -5.51 20.11 -6.06
C GLN A 418 -6.49 18.96 -5.83
N LEU A 419 -6.12 17.94 -5.05
CA LEU A 419 -6.99 16.80 -4.72
C LEU A 419 -8.31 17.22 -4.08
N THR A 420 -8.31 18.30 -3.30
CA THR A 420 -9.52 18.82 -2.65
C THR A 420 -10.44 19.57 -3.63
N LEU A 421 -9.87 20.26 -4.62
CA LEU A 421 -10.61 21.16 -5.52
C LEU A 421 -10.94 20.56 -6.89
N SER A 422 -10.19 19.57 -7.37
CA SER A 422 -10.36 18.99 -8.71
C SER A 422 -11.59 18.09 -8.89
N PRO A 423 -12.07 17.31 -7.88
CA PRO A 423 -13.18 16.36 -8.06
C PRO A 423 -14.48 16.98 -8.61
N VAL A 424 -15.14 16.27 -9.53
CA VAL A 424 -16.37 16.75 -10.20
C VAL A 424 -17.53 15.76 -10.11
N TYR A 425 -17.24 14.48 -9.94
CA TYR A 425 -18.25 13.45 -9.87
C TYR A 425 -18.90 13.44 -8.50
N ARG A 426 -20.20 13.74 -8.46
CA ARG A 426 -20.95 13.90 -7.23
C ARG A 426 -21.69 12.62 -6.89
N LEU A 427 -21.49 12.10 -5.69
CA LEU A 427 -22.29 11.03 -5.09
C LEU A 427 -23.07 11.60 -3.91
N GLU A 428 -24.39 11.60 -4.02
CA GLU A 428 -25.32 11.98 -2.98
C GLU A 428 -25.79 10.74 -2.20
N LEU A 429 -25.63 10.83 -0.89
CA LEU A 429 -25.98 9.81 0.08
C LEU A 429 -27.24 10.27 0.82
N HIS A 430 -28.38 9.65 0.52
CA HIS A 430 -29.68 10.02 1.07
C HIS A 430 -30.13 9.00 2.12
N SER A 431 -30.20 9.43 3.38
CA SER A 431 -30.70 8.61 4.50
C SER A 431 -32.24 8.69 4.61
N LEU A 432 -32.88 7.62 5.09
CA LEU A 432 -34.30 7.63 5.46
C LEU A 432 -34.63 8.68 6.54
N SER A 433 -33.63 9.11 7.32
CA SER A 433 -33.78 10.18 8.30
C SER A 433 -33.88 11.59 7.69
N GLY A 434 -33.88 11.71 6.35
CA GLY A 434 -33.89 13.00 5.64
C GLY A 434 -32.55 13.74 5.62
N LYS A 435 -31.47 13.10 6.09
CA LYS A 435 -30.11 13.66 5.99
C LYS A 435 -29.50 13.27 4.65
N SER A 436 -28.97 14.25 3.93
CA SER A 436 -28.25 14.05 2.67
C SER A 436 -26.80 14.53 2.81
N HIS A 437 -25.86 13.70 2.39
CA HIS A 437 -24.43 14.06 2.34
C HIS A 437 -23.91 13.93 0.92
N THR A 438 -23.02 14.82 0.52
CA THR A 438 -22.52 14.89 -0.86
C THR A 438 -21.02 14.67 -0.87
N LEU A 439 -20.60 13.60 -1.52
CA LEU A 439 -19.20 13.26 -1.74
C LEU A 439 -18.80 13.56 -3.18
N LEU A 440 -17.56 14.01 -3.38
CA LEU A 440 -16.98 14.28 -4.69
C LEU A 440 -15.79 13.36 -4.95
N PHE A 441 -15.73 12.84 -6.17
CA PHE A 441 -14.69 11.93 -6.65
C PHE A 441 -13.96 12.48 -7.86
N SER A 442 -12.69 12.06 -8.01
CA SER A 442 -11.83 12.55 -9.09
C SER A 442 -12.18 11.91 -10.43
N SER A 443 -12.75 10.71 -10.41
CA SER A 443 -13.14 9.96 -11.59
C SER A 443 -14.48 9.23 -11.39
N LEU A 444 -15.19 8.96 -12.48
CA LEU A 444 -16.42 8.18 -12.46
C LEU A 444 -16.12 6.74 -12.04
N TYR A 445 -14.96 6.22 -12.42
CA TYR A 445 -14.51 4.89 -11.99
C TYR A 445 -14.42 4.78 -10.47
N GLU A 446 -13.75 5.73 -9.81
CA GLU A 446 -13.61 5.77 -8.36
C GLU A 446 -14.97 5.87 -7.67
N LEU A 447 -15.84 6.76 -8.16
CA LEU A 447 -17.21 6.90 -7.67
C LEU A 447 -17.96 5.57 -7.74
N GLU A 448 -17.88 4.89 -8.88
CA GLU A 448 -18.55 3.61 -9.12
C GLU A 448 -18.07 2.54 -8.14
N GLU A 449 -16.77 2.44 -7.88
CA GLU A 449 -16.26 1.48 -6.91
C GLU A 449 -16.78 1.72 -5.50
N TRP A 450 -16.87 2.98 -5.08
CA TRP A 450 -17.48 3.32 -3.80
C TRP A 450 -18.97 2.99 -3.78
N ARG A 451 -19.71 3.33 -4.85
CA ARG A 451 -21.14 3.04 -4.96
C ARG A 451 -21.42 1.54 -4.89
N GLU A 452 -20.70 0.72 -5.65
CA GLU A 452 -20.84 -0.75 -5.64
C GLU A 452 -20.51 -1.34 -4.27
N ALA A 453 -19.44 -0.87 -3.63
CA ALA A 453 -19.05 -1.35 -2.31
C ALA A 453 -20.12 -1.05 -1.25
N ILE A 454 -20.69 0.16 -1.28
CA ILE A 454 -21.80 0.54 -0.39
C ILE A 454 -23.05 -0.30 -0.73
N HIS A 455 -23.42 -0.38 -2.00
CA HIS A 455 -24.63 -1.09 -2.43
C HIS A 455 -24.59 -2.59 -2.15
N LYS A 456 -23.41 -3.22 -2.24
CA LYS A 456 -23.21 -4.63 -1.86
C LYS A 456 -23.53 -4.88 -0.39
N LEU A 457 -23.33 -3.88 0.45
CA LEU A 457 -23.60 -3.95 1.87
C LEU A 457 -25.03 -3.51 2.18
N THR A 458 -25.67 -2.63 1.41
CA THR A 458 -27.08 -2.25 1.60
C THR A 458 -28.02 -3.43 1.29
N THR A 459 -28.39 -4.22 2.30
CA THR A 459 -29.36 -5.33 2.21
C THR A 459 -30.58 -5.06 3.10
N ASP A 460 -31.73 -5.65 2.76
CA ASP A 460 -33.04 -5.31 3.34
C ASP A 460 -33.22 -5.63 4.85
N ASN A 461 -32.22 -6.19 5.52
CA ASN A 461 -32.29 -6.61 6.93
C ASN A 461 -31.09 -6.16 7.79
N ILE A 462 -30.47 -5.02 7.50
CA ILE A 462 -29.39 -4.49 8.32
C ILE A 462 -29.95 -3.70 9.49
N GLU A 463 -29.73 -4.22 10.70
CA GLU A 463 -29.91 -3.46 11.93
C GLU A 463 -28.62 -2.68 12.23
N THR A 464 -28.68 -1.35 12.15
CA THR A 464 -27.54 -0.50 12.52
C THR A 464 -27.63 -0.19 14.02
N VAL A 465 -26.70 -0.75 14.80
CA VAL A 465 -26.55 -0.39 16.22
C VAL A 465 -25.77 0.93 16.31
N PRO A 466 -26.28 1.98 16.99
CA PRO A 466 -25.58 3.25 17.10
C PRO A 466 -24.14 3.08 17.63
N PRO A 467 -23.10 3.53 16.89
CA PRO A 467 -21.72 3.43 17.34
C PRO A 467 -21.43 4.32 18.55
N ASP A 468 -20.53 3.88 19.43
CA ASP A 468 -19.78 4.80 20.27
C ASP A 468 -18.78 5.57 19.39
N LEU A 469 -19.14 6.80 19.05
CA LEU A 469 -18.39 7.64 18.11
C LEU A 469 -16.98 7.97 18.59
N LEU A 470 -16.76 8.10 19.91
CA LEU A 470 -15.43 8.42 20.44
C LEU A 470 -14.50 7.22 20.26
N THR A 471 -14.96 6.04 20.66
CA THR A 471 -14.22 4.79 20.52
C THR A 471 -13.98 4.45 19.05
N LEU A 472 -15.01 4.55 18.20
CA LEU A 472 -14.88 4.25 16.77
C LEU A 472 -13.92 5.21 16.05
N THR A 473 -14.01 6.52 16.32
CA THR A 473 -13.12 7.53 15.72
C THR A 473 -11.68 7.36 16.20
N SER A 474 -11.45 7.05 17.47
CA SER A 474 -10.10 6.81 18.00
C SER A 474 -9.46 5.52 17.44
N ALA A 475 -10.28 4.52 17.09
CA ALA A 475 -9.81 3.29 16.46
C ALA A 475 -9.39 3.50 14.99
N CYS A 476 -9.93 4.50 14.28
CA CYS A 476 -9.67 4.74 12.85
C CYS A 476 -8.17 4.80 12.50
N ALA A 477 -7.34 5.44 13.33
CA ALA A 477 -5.89 5.51 13.08
C ALA A 477 -5.20 4.14 13.09
N LYS A 478 -5.74 3.17 13.83
CA LYS A 478 -5.23 1.79 13.90
C LYS A 478 -5.88 0.88 12.85
N LEU A 479 -7.07 1.23 12.38
CA LEU A 479 -7.87 0.41 11.47
C LEU A 479 -7.66 0.75 10.00
N ARG A 480 -7.26 1.99 9.68
CA ARG A 480 -7.10 2.47 8.30
C ARG A 480 -6.19 1.57 7.46
N MET A 481 -6.66 1.19 6.28
CA MET A 481 -5.84 0.54 5.27
C MET A 481 -5.10 1.61 4.45
N THR A 482 -5.72 2.78 4.23
CA THR A 482 -5.12 3.92 3.53
C THR A 482 -4.42 4.86 4.52
N GLN A 483 -3.08 4.89 4.50
CA GLN A 483 -2.29 5.67 5.46
C GLN A 483 -2.24 7.17 5.14
N GLN A 484 -2.15 7.53 3.86
CA GLN A 484 -2.01 8.90 3.38
C GLN A 484 -2.87 9.13 2.13
N PRO A 485 -3.25 10.39 1.83
CA PRO A 485 -3.89 10.73 0.56
C PRO A 485 -3.00 10.31 -0.62
N PRO A 486 -3.60 9.98 -1.78
CA PRO A 486 -2.83 9.59 -2.97
C PRO A 486 -2.09 10.80 -3.55
N LEU A 487 -0.89 11.07 -3.02
CA LEU A 487 -0.01 12.17 -3.42
C LEU A 487 1.11 11.63 -4.32
N GLN A 488 1.41 12.34 -5.41
CA GLN A 488 2.41 11.93 -6.41
C GLN A 488 3.82 11.90 -5.81
N THR A 489 4.14 12.84 -4.94
CA THR A 489 5.39 12.88 -4.14
C THR A 489 5.69 11.59 -3.34
N THR A 490 4.68 10.79 -3.02
CA THR A 490 4.82 9.57 -2.20
C THR A 490 5.16 8.33 -3.05
N ASN A 491 4.86 8.35 -4.36
CA ASN A 491 4.99 7.20 -5.27
C ASN A 491 6.25 7.24 -6.17
N ALA A 492 7.12 8.24 -6.02
CA ALA A 492 8.29 8.47 -6.89
C ALA A 492 9.42 7.40 -6.80
N GLY A 493 9.19 6.27 -6.12
CA GLY A 493 10.18 5.22 -5.86
C GLY A 493 10.14 4.01 -6.81
N GLU A 494 9.09 3.87 -7.63
CA GLU A 494 8.94 2.72 -8.54
C GLU A 494 9.16 3.16 -9.99
N ASN A 495 10.26 2.69 -10.61
CA ASN A 495 10.51 2.79 -12.04
C ASN A 495 9.50 1.91 -12.81
N GLU A 496 8.21 2.23 -12.77
CA GLU A 496 7.22 1.62 -13.65
C GLU A 496 7.28 2.33 -15.03
N GLU A 497 7.31 1.55 -16.11
CA GLU A 497 7.26 2.06 -17.48
C GLU A 497 5.98 2.89 -17.67
N SER A 498 6.12 4.19 -17.89
CA SER A 498 5.00 5.11 -18.03
C SER A 498 4.88 5.61 -19.47
N LEU A 499 3.64 5.84 -19.93
CA LEU A 499 3.37 6.29 -21.29
C LEU A 499 3.37 7.83 -21.34
N CYS A 500 4.24 8.36 -22.21
CA CYS A 500 4.31 9.78 -22.56
C CYS A 500 4.04 9.96 -24.06
N GLY A 501 3.29 11.00 -24.43
CA GLY A 501 2.93 11.33 -25.81
C GLY A 501 1.42 11.26 -26.06
N THR A 502 1.02 10.95 -27.28
CA THR A 502 -0.40 10.89 -27.66
C THR A 502 -0.91 9.46 -27.63
N LEU A 503 -1.97 9.24 -26.85
CA LEU A 503 -2.70 7.97 -26.78
C LEU A 503 -4.01 8.09 -27.57
N SER A 504 -4.19 7.26 -28.58
CA SER A 504 -5.43 7.16 -29.36
C SER A 504 -6.21 5.89 -29.01
N VAL A 505 -7.50 6.06 -28.73
CA VAL A 505 -8.41 5.00 -28.30
C VAL A 505 -9.58 4.96 -29.27
N SER A 506 -9.61 3.94 -30.12
CA SER A 506 -10.72 3.67 -31.04
C SER A 506 -11.77 2.80 -30.37
N ILE A 507 -13.01 3.26 -30.30
CA ILE A 507 -14.14 2.56 -29.70
C ILE A 507 -15.05 2.13 -30.83
N HIS A 508 -15.11 0.83 -31.09
CA HIS A 508 -15.85 0.28 -32.25
C HIS A 508 -17.29 -0.06 -31.89
N CYS A 509 -17.48 -1.02 -30.99
CA CYS A 509 -18.80 -1.54 -30.63
C CYS A 509 -18.83 -2.21 -29.25
N ALA A 510 -20.03 -2.42 -28.72
CA ALA A 510 -20.29 -3.26 -27.56
C ALA A 510 -21.31 -4.35 -27.92
N PHE A 511 -21.24 -5.49 -27.24
CA PHE A 511 -22.13 -6.63 -27.46
C PHE A 511 -22.43 -7.33 -26.14
N GLY A 512 -23.63 -7.90 -25.99
CA GLY A 512 -24.02 -8.60 -24.76
C GLY A 512 -24.94 -7.82 -23.81
N LEU A 513 -25.51 -6.70 -24.25
CA LEU A 513 -26.58 -6.04 -23.50
C LEU A 513 -27.82 -6.94 -23.44
N HIS A 514 -28.45 -7.06 -22.27
CA HIS A 514 -29.66 -7.87 -22.08
C HIS A 514 -30.92 -7.21 -22.63
N GLN A 515 -30.93 -5.88 -22.66
CA GLN A 515 -32.04 -5.07 -23.15
C GLN A 515 -31.47 -3.98 -24.07
N PRO A 516 -32.21 -3.58 -25.12
CA PRO A 516 -31.77 -2.49 -25.96
C PRO A 516 -31.75 -1.20 -25.12
N THR A 517 -30.66 -0.45 -25.17
CA THR A 517 -30.46 0.78 -24.39
C THR A 517 -29.59 1.75 -25.16
N CYS A 518 -29.79 3.05 -24.95
CA CYS A 518 -28.86 4.07 -25.42
C CYS A 518 -27.68 4.12 -24.46
N VAL A 519 -26.47 3.94 -24.97
CA VAL A 519 -25.24 3.90 -24.15
C VAL A 519 -24.15 4.78 -24.74
N TYR A 520 -23.27 5.31 -23.90
CA TYR A 520 -22.03 5.95 -24.30
C TYR A 520 -20.86 5.33 -23.52
N VAL A 521 -19.65 5.48 -24.05
CA VAL A 521 -18.43 4.98 -23.42
C VAL A 521 -17.63 6.17 -22.91
N CYS A 522 -17.26 6.14 -21.63
CA CYS A 522 -16.37 7.09 -21.00
C CYS A 522 -14.98 6.45 -20.83
N VAL A 523 -13.95 7.15 -21.27
CA VAL A 523 -12.55 6.73 -21.13
C VAL A 523 -11.83 7.77 -20.28
N GLU A 524 -11.25 7.30 -19.18
CA GLU A 524 -10.48 8.09 -18.21
C GLU A 524 -9.05 7.58 -18.19
N VAL A 525 -8.06 8.44 -18.41
CA VAL A 525 -6.64 8.04 -18.38
C VAL A 525 -5.95 8.68 -17.18
N ASP A 526 -5.17 7.91 -16.43
CA ASP A 526 -4.30 8.48 -15.41
C ASP A 526 -3.19 9.33 -16.06
N GLY A 527 -2.74 10.38 -15.38
CA GLY A 527 -1.78 11.31 -15.99
C GLY A 527 -1.06 12.11 -14.92
N TYR A 528 0.26 12.20 -15.06
CA TYR A 528 1.12 12.72 -14.00
C TYR A 528 1.13 14.25 -13.95
N GLU A 529 0.90 15.02 -15.03
CA GLU A 529 0.98 16.50 -14.92
C GLU A 529 -0.08 17.31 -15.68
N PHE A 530 -1.01 16.72 -16.46
CA PHE A 530 -1.94 17.50 -17.28
C PHE A 530 -3.40 16.97 -17.30
N TYR A 531 -4.29 17.90 -16.89
CA TYR A 531 -5.74 18.13 -17.07
C TYR A 531 -6.67 16.99 -17.52
N ASP A 532 -7.77 16.80 -16.77
CA ASP A 532 -9.00 16.04 -17.09
C ASP A 532 -8.95 15.27 -18.41
N LYS A 533 -8.34 14.09 -18.41
CA LYS A 533 -8.32 13.20 -19.58
C LYS A 533 -9.47 12.23 -19.51
N GLN A 534 -10.66 12.82 -19.41
CA GLN A 534 -11.89 12.11 -19.64
C GLN A 534 -12.41 12.51 -21.02
N ALA A 535 -12.64 11.53 -21.87
CA ALA A 535 -13.36 11.74 -23.12
C ALA A 535 -14.48 10.71 -23.18
N GLN A 536 -15.58 11.08 -23.83
CA GLN A 536 -16.72 10.21 -24.00
C GLN A 536 -17.11 10.14 -25.47
N THR A 537 -17.64 8.97 -25.87
CA THR A 537 -18.25 8.83 -27.19
C THR A 537 -19.56 9.60 -27.24
N HIS A 538 -20.09 9.78 -28.46
CA HIS A 538 -21.50 10.10 -28.62
C HIS A 538 -22.40 8.98 -28.06
N SER A 539 -23.65 9.32 -27.75
CA SER A 539 -24.64 8.32 -27.36
C SER A 539 -24.99 7.43 -28.54
N SER A 540 -25.03 6.13 -28.31
CA SER A 540 -25.40 5.14 -29.32
C SER A 540 -26.89 5.15 -29.59
N VAL A 541 -27.27 4.61 -30.74
CA VAL A 541 -28.66 4.27 -31.04
C VAL A 541 -29.12 3.16 -30.09
N HIS A 542 -30.37 3.25 -29.64
CA HIS A 542 -31.03 2.25 -28.81
C HIS A 542 -30.91 0.84 -29.43
N SER A 543 -29.97 0.03 -28.90
CA SER A 543 -29.56 -1.25 -29.51
C SER A 543 -29.06 -2.23 -28.45
N LEU A 544 -29.07 -3.52 -28.78
CA LEU A 544 -28.41 -4.58 -28.01
C LEU A 544 -26.90 -4.65 -28.30
N ASN A 545 -26.50 -4.21 -29.50
CA ASN A 545 -25.12 -4.16 -29.96
C ASN A 545 -24.85 -2.75 -30.50
N PRO A 546 -24.51 -1.79 -29.65
CA PRO A 546 -24.21 -0.42 -30.07
C PRO A 546 -22.87 -0.37 -30.84
N HIS A 547 -22.82 0.50 -31.85
CA HIS A 547 -21.64 0.81 -32.65
C HIS A 547 -21.37 2.32 -32.60
N TRP A 548 -20.10 2.70 -32.49
CA TRP A 548 -19.66 4.10 -32.45
C TRP A 548 -18.62 4.42 -33.50
N ASP A 549 -17.65 3.51 -33.71
CA ASP A 549 -16.51 3.71 -34.60
C ASP A 549 -15.85 5.10 -34.42
N GLN A 550 -15.60 5.47 -33.16
CA GLN A 550 -15.08 6.78 -32.78
C GLN A 550 -13.68 6.66 -32.17
N GLU A 551 -12.77 7.55 -32.58
CA GLU A 551 -11.43 7.68 -31.99
C GLU A 551 -11.39 8.82 -30.97
N LEU A 552 -10.86 8.55 -29.78
CA LEU A 552 -10.60 9.50 -28.71
C LEU A 552 -9.08 9.66 -28.52
N SER A 553 -8.56 10.89 -28.49
CA SER A 553 -7.12 11.15 -28.37
C SER A 553 -6.77 11.86 -27.06
N PHE A 554 -5.70 11.41 -26.39
CA PHE A 554 -5.30 11.85 -25.07
C PHE A 554 -3.83 12.29 -25.00
N GLN A 555 -3.66 13.50 -24.46
CA GLN A 555 -2.49 14.19 -23.90
C GLN A 555 -1.49 13.53 -22.94
N VAL A 556 -1.16 12.24 -22.95
CA VAL A 556 -0.56 11.58 -21.76
C VAL A 556 0.90 11.94 -21.45
N ASP A 557 1.21 12.09 -20.16
CA ASP A 557 2.57 12.20 -19.63
C ASP A 557 2.62 11.39 -18.33
N GLY A 558 3.37 10.30 -18.34
CA GLY A 558 3.49 9.40 -17.19
C GLY A 558 2.26 8.52 -16.92
N ALA A 559 1.41 8.25 -17.92
CA ALA A 559 0.20 7.44 -17.74
C ALA A 559 0.52 5.94 -17.60
N GLN A 560 -0.12 5.26 -16.64
CA GLN A 560 0.05 3.84 -16.33
C GLN A 560 -1.24 3.02 -16.56
N ASN A 561 -2.41 3.63 -16.36
CA ASN A 561 -3.72 2.99 -16.38
C ASN A 561 -4.76 3.84 -17.11
N MET A 562 -5.58 3.16 -17.89
CA MET A 562 -6.76 3.71 -18.54
C MET A 562 -7.99 2.97 -18.03
N SER A 563 -8.98 3.69 -17.53
CA SER A 563 -10.27 3.17 -17.13
C SER A 563 -11.29 3.41 -18.24
N VAL A 564 -12.09 2.38 -18.52
CA VAL A 564 -13.14 2.42 -19.54
C VAL A 564 -14.45 2.04 -18.87
N LEU A 565 -15.46 2.90 -19.03
CA LEU A 565 -16.80 2.71 -18.47
C LEU A 565 -17.84 2.75 -19.58
N CYS A 566 -18.78 1.81 -19.54
CA CYS A 566 -19.97 1.83 -20.38
C CYS A 566 -21.14 2.33 -19.55
N VAL A 567 -21.77 3.41 -19.99
CA VAL A 567 -22.82 4.10 -19.25
C VAL A 567 -24.10 4.12 -20.09
N SER A 568 -25.20 3.67 -19.49
CA SER A 568 -26.52 3.80 -20.10
C SER A 568 -27.13 5.15 -19.81
N GLN A 569 -27.70 5.73 -20.86
CA GLN A 569 -28.43 6.96 -20.83
C GLN A 569 -29.93 6.63 -20.81
N SER A 570 -30.64 7.18 -19.84
CA SER A 570 -32.08 6.99 -19.69
C SER A 570 -32.81 8.32 -19.82
N ASP A 571 -33.90 8.35 -20.58
CA ASP A 571 -34.70 9.56 -20.78
C ASP A 571 -35.35 9.97 -19.44
N GLY A 572 -34.72 10.93 -18.74
CA GLY A 572 -35.23 11.51 -17.49
C GLY A 572 -34.90 10.76 -16.20
N GLN A 573 -34.05 9.72 -16.24
CA GLN A 573 -33.43 9.10 -15.07
C GLN A 573 -31.91 9.31 -15.11
N ASN A 574 -31.24 9.09 -13.97
CA ASN A 574 -29.80 9.22 -13.92
C ASN A 574 -29.12 8.13 -14.74
N ASP A 575 -28.02 8.52 -15.37
CA ASP A 575 -27.13 7.62 -16.05
C ASP A 575 -26.70 6.46 -15.13
N THR A 576 -26.64 5.24 -15.68
CA THR A 576 -26.21 4.07 -14.92
C THR A 576 -25.03 3.38 -15.58
N VAL A 577 -23.97 3.15 -14.81
CA VAL A 577 -22.79 2.43 -15.29
C VAL A 577 -23.15 0.96 -15.43
N LEU A 578 -23.09 0.44 -16.66
CA LEU A 578 -23.38 -0.95 -17.00
C LEU A 578 -22.16 -1.86 -16.83
N GLY A 579 -20.96 -1.30 -16.99
CA GLY A 579 -19.71 -2.03 -16.82
C GLY A 579 -18.51 -1.09 -16.80
N LYS A 580 -17.43 -1.54 -16.16
CA LYS A 580 -16.16 -0.83 -16.08
C LYS A 580 -14.98 -1.78 -16.12
N THR A 581 -13.86 -1.34 -16.68
CA THR A 581 -12.60 -2.09 -16.68
C THR A 581 -11.41 -1.13 -16.63
N THR A 582 -10.26 -1.65 -16.23
CA THR A 582 -9.00 -0.90 -16.24
C THR A 582 -7.99 -1.65 -17.11
N VAL A 583 -7.31 -0.90 -17.98
CA VAL A 583 -6.33 -1.39 -18.94
C VAL A 583 -4.99 -0.71 -18.65
N LYS A 584 -3.92 -1.48 -18.48
CA LYS A 584 -2.57 -0.91 -18.35
C LYS A 584 -2.12 -0.31 -19.67
N THR A 585 -1.66 0.94 -19.66
CA THR A 585 -1.24 1.69 -20.86
C THR A 585 -0.01 1.09 -21.54
N ILE A 586 0.81 0.31 -20.81
CA ILE A 586 1.97 -0.43 -21.33
C ILE A 586 1.57 -1.48 -22.39
N LEU A 587 0.32 -1.98 -22.34
CA LEU A 587 -0.21 -2.93 -23.31
C LEU A 587 -0.60 -2.28 -24.64
N CYS A 588 -0.62 -0.94 -24.73
CA CYS A 588 -0.91 -0.18 -25.94
C CYS A 588 0.30 -0.13 -26.87
N ASN A 589 0.56 -1.20 -27.62
CA ASN A 589 1.57 -1.23 -28.68
C ASN A 589 0.88 -0.88 -30.02
N PRO A 590 1.48 -0.05 -30.91
CA PRO A 590 0.85 0.41 -32.17
C PRO A 590 0.47 -0.69 -33.17
N SER A 591 0.79 -1.96 -32.89
CA SER A 591 0.58 -3.11 -33.77
C SER A 591 -0.46 -4.12 -33.27
N ARG A 592 -1.19 -3.85 -32.18
CA ARG A 592 -2.20 -4.78 -31.62
C ARG A 592 -3.54 -4.10 -31.35
N SER A 593 -4.60 -4.56 -32.01
CA SER A 593 -5.99 -4.33 -31.58
C SER A 593 -6.23 -5.11 -30.27
N ALA A 594 -6.45 -4.42 -29.17
CA ALA A 594 -6.73 -5.04 -27.87
C ALA A 594 -8.24 -5.14 -27.65
N VAL A 595 -8.79 -6.36 -27.69
CA VAL A 595 -10.17 -6.60 -27.27
C VAL A 595 -10.22 -6.56 -25.75
N CYS A 596 -11.01 -5.65 -25.19
CA CYS A 596 -11.18 -5.51 -23.75
C CYS A 596 -12.52 -6.09 -23.32
N GLU A 597 -12.50 -7.25 -22.70
CA GLU A 597 -13.68 -7.77 -22.01
C GLU A 597 -13.91 -6.95 -20.74
N ILE A 598 -15.11 -6.38 -20.59
CA ILE A 598 -15.52 -5.66 -19.39
C ILE A 598 -16.25 -6.64 -18.47
N PRO A 599 -15.66 -7.03 -17.32
CA PRO A 599 -16.36 -7.88 -16.38
C PRO A 599 -17.44 -7.06 -15.66
N ALA A 600 -18.71 -7.35 -15.92
CA ALA A 600 -19.84 -6.78 -15.20
C ALA A 600 -20.80 -7.87 -14.74
N ARG A 601 -21.65 -7.58 -13.75
CA ARG A 601 -22.70 -8.51 -13.23
C ARG A 601 -23.64 -9.05 -14.33
N GLN A 602 -23.66 -8.40 -15.49
CA GLN A 602 -24.37 -8.77 -16.72
C GLN A 602 -23.47 -8.27 -17.87
N ASN A 603 -22.75 -9.14 -18.58
CA ASN A 603 -21.60 -8.80 -19.44
C ASN A 603 -21.96 -8.04 -20.75
N PRO A 604 -21.62 -6.76 -20.93
CA PRO A 604 -21.27 -6.24 -22.25
C PRO A 604 -19.77 -6.45 -22.50
N ILE A 605 -19.42 -7.13 -23.59
CA ILE A 605 -18.05 -7.16 -24.11
C ILE A 605 -17.89 -5.95 -25.04
N LEU A 606 -16.81 -5.18 -24.87
CA LEU A 606 -16.51 -4.02 -25.70
C LEU A 606 -15.34 -4.32 -26.65
N MET A 607 -15.55 -4.13 -27.95
CA MET A 607 -14.45 -4.11 -28.92
C MET A 607 -13.78 -2.74 -28.90
N LEU A 608 -12.56 -2.70 -28.38
CA LEU A 608 -11.69 -1.52 -28.43
C LEU A 608 -10.56 -1.77 -29.43
N GLY A 609 -10.15 -0.73 -30.14
CA GLY A 609 -8.89 -0.64 -30.86
C GLY A 609 -8.00 0.36 -30.13
N LEU A 610 -6.79 -0.05 -29.73
CA LEU A 610 -5.85 0.86 -29.05
C LEU A 610 -4.66 1.12 -29.96
N THR A 611 -4.36 2.39 -30.19
CA THR A 611 -3.20 2.83 -30.96
C THR A 611 -2.44 3.89 -30.16
N SER A 612 -1.14 3.70 -29.96
CA SER A 612 -0.29 4.69 -29.29
C SER A 612 0.78 5.18 -30.26
N SER A 613 0.97 6.49 -30.32
CA SER A 613 2.12 7.10 -30.99
C SER A 613 3.09 7.56 -29.92
N LYS A 614 4.14 6.76 -29.66
CA LYS A 614 5.26 7.19 -28.83
C LYS A 614 6.02 8.29 -29.57
N LEU A 615 5.91 9.53 -29.08
CA LEU A 615 6.86 10.59 -29.40
C LEU A 615 8.07 10.36 -28.49
N PHE A 616 9.15 9.82 -29.06
CA PHE A 616 10.45 9.71 -28.40
C PHE A 616 11.12 11.06 -28.26
#